data_AF-A0A818U559-F1
#
_entry.id   AF-A0A818U559-F1
#
_cell.length_a   1.000
_cell.length_b   1.000
_cell.length_c   1.000
_cell.angle_alpha   90.00
_cell.angle_beta   90.00
_cell.angle_gamma   90.00
#
_symmetry.space_group_name_H-M   'P 1'
#
loop_
_entity.id
_entity.type
_entity.pdbx_description
1 polymer ?
#
loop_
_entity_poly.entity_id
_entity_poly.type
_entity_poly.pdbx_seq_one_letter_code
_entity_poly.pdbx_strand_id
1 'polypeptide(L)'
;MNNTNSRNTVYVSSTLIEVPFLLNIYLGIFIFITGNISSIGNFLVFSSRTFRARACSNYLIVESMFTFIYFDFVLLTRVIQKGFQLPIINKYSVICKVREWLSEYTHQVAFSLFALATIDRFLSTHRSAGKYKNIIC
;
A
#
# COMPACT_ATOMS: atom_id res chain seq x y z
N MET A 1 -19.79 -15.86 -43.28
CA MET A 1 -20.33 -15.39 -41.97
C MET A 1 -19.29 -15.26 -40.85
N ASN A 2 -17.97 -15.27 -41.11
CA ASN A 2 -16.93 -15.25 -40.04
C ASN A 2 -16.30 -13.88 -39.73
N ASN A 3 -16.64 -12.82 -40.49
CA ASN A 3 -15.93 -11.53 -40.43
C ASN A 3 -16.48 -10.55 -39.36
N THR A 4 -17.68 -10.79 -38.82
CA THR A 4 -18.25 -9.99 -37.73
C THR A 4 -17.73 -10.42 -36.36
N ASN A 5 -17.56 -11.73 -36.15
CA ASN A 5 -17.06 -12.26 -34.88
C ASN A 5 -15.58 -11.89 -34.65
N SER A 6 -14.76 -11.99 -35.69
CA SER A 6 -13.34 -11.59 -35.63
C SER A 6 -13.16 -10.09 -35.40
N ARG A 7 -14.05 -9.25 -35.94
CA ARG A 7 -14.02 -7.80 -35.70
C ARG A 7 -14.41 -7.45 -34.27
N ASN A 8 -15.48 -8.05 -33.75
CA ASN A 8 -15.91 -7.83 -32.36
C ASN A 8 -14.84 -8.25 -31.34
N THR A 9 -14.16 -9.37 -31.54
CA THR A 9 -13.03 -9.77 -30.69
C THR A 9 -11.85 -8.80 -30.75
N VAL A 10 -11.60 -8.17 -31.90
CA VAL A 10 -10.54 -7.16 -32.05
C VAL A 10 -10.92 -5.86 -31.33
N TYR A 11 -12.15 -5.37 -31.46
CA TYR A 11 -12.60 -4.16 -30.76
C TYR A 11 -12.68 -4.33 -29.24
N VAL A 12 -13.16 -5.49 -28.77
CA VAL A 12 -13.17 -5.82 -27.33
C VAL A 12 -11.74 -5.92 -26.80
N SER A 13 -10.81 -6.52 -27.55
CA SER A 13 -9.40 -6.60 -27.14
C SER A 13 -8.74 -5.22 -27.06
N SER A 14 -9.00 -4.33 -28.02
CA SER A 14 -8.41 -2.98 -28.03
C SER A 14 -8.91 -2.12 -26.86
N THR A 15 -10.23 -2.14 -26.59
CA THR A 15 -10.82 -1.38 -25.47
C THR A 15 -10.38 -1.93 -24.11
N LEU A 16 -10.21 -3.25 -23.98
CA LEU A 16 -9.68 -3.86 -22.74
C LEU A 16 -8.23 -3.47 -22.44
N ILE A 17 -7.44 -3.06 -23.43
CA ILE A 17 -6.03 -2.67 -23.25
C ILE A 17 -5.93 -1.19 -22.90
N GLU A 18 -6.79 -0.35 -23.47
CA GLU A 18 -6.74 1.10 -23.32
C GLU A 18 -7.25 1.60 -21.97
N VAL A 19 -8.36 1.02 -21.47
CA VAL A 19 -8.93 1.39 -20.16
C VAL A 19 -7.94 1.18 -18.99
N PRO A 20 -7.33 0.00 -18.80
CA PRO A 20 -6.39 -0.21 -17.70
C PRO A 20 -5.10 0.59 -17.86
N PHE A 21 -4.75 1.00 -19.08
CA PHE A 21 -3.61 1.89 -19.32
C PHE A 21 -3.87 3.27 -18.71
N LEU A 22 -4.98 3.91 -19.10
CA LEU A 22 -5.40 5.20 -18.54
C LEU A 22 -5.59 5.12 -17.02
N LEU A 23 -6.19 4.03 -16.55
CA LEU A 23 -6.41 3.82 -15.11
C LEU A 23 -5.09 3.72 -14.35
N ASN A 24 -4.11 2.92 -14.82
CA ASN A 24 -2.82 2.80 -14.14
C ASN A 24 -2.04 4.12 -14.10
N ILE A 25 -2.18 5.00 -15.10
CA ILE A 25 -1.54 6.33 -15.09
C ILE A 25 -2.23 7.24 -14.08
N TYR A 26 -3.51 7.54 -14.29
CA TYR A 26 -4.23 8.53 -13.47
C TYR A 26 -4.38 8.06 -12.03
N LEU A 27 -4.85 6.82 -11.83
CA LEU A 27 -5.01 6.26 -10.49
C LEU A 27 -3.65 5.96 -9.86
N GLY A 28 -2.67 5.49 -10.63
CA GLY A 28 -1.34 5.19 -10.10
C GLY A 28 -0.61 6.44 -9.59
N ILE A 29 -0.62 7.54 -10.35
CA ILE A 29 -0.05 8.82 -9.93
C ILE A 29 -0.82 9.37 -8.72
N PHE A 30 -2.15 9.32 -8.74
CA PHE A 30 -2.97 9.77 -7.62
C PHE A 30 -2.69 8.99 -6.32
N ILE A 31 -2.64 7.66 -6.39
CA ILE A 31 -2.30 6.79 -5.25
C ILE A 31 -0.86 7.06 -4.80
N PHE A 32 0.07 7.29 -5.72
CA PHE A 32 1.46 7.58 -5.37
C PHE A 32 1.59 8.86 -4.55
N ILE A 33 0.93 9.95 -4.97
CA ILE A 33 0.95 11.24 -4.25
C ILE A 33 0.27 11.09 -2.89
N THR A 34 -0.96 10.58 -2.87
CA THR A 34 -1.75 10.46 -1.64
C THR A 34 -1.14 9.47 -0.64
N GLY A 35 -0.57 8.37 -1.14
CA GLY A 35 0.12 7.36 -0.34
C GLY A 35 1.39 7.90 0.33
N ASN A 36 2.18 8.69 -0.39
CA ASN A 36 3.34 9.38 0.18
C ASN A 36 2.95 10.40 1.25
N ILE A 37 1.94 11.24 0.97
CA ILE A 37 1.42 12.21 1.95
C ILE A 37 0.93 11.49 3.21
N SER A 38 0.20 10.38 3.06
CA SER A 38 -0.28 9.58 4.18
C SER A 38 0.86 9.00 5.01
N SER A 39 1.88 8.43 4.35
CA SER A 39 3.00 7.78 5.04
C SER A 39 3.85 8.80 5.81
N ILE A 40 4.13 9.96 5.20
CA ILE A 40 4.84 11.07 5.85
C ILE A 40 4.00 11.64 7.00
N GLY A 41 2.70 11.83 6.79
CA GLY A 41 1.78 12.31 7.82
C GLY A 41 1.75 11.39 9.05
N ASN A 42 1.60 10.09 8.85
CA ASN A 42 1.64 9.10 9.93
C ASN A 42 2.98 9.11 10.65
N PHE A 43 4.09 9.14 9.90
CA PHE A 43 5.41 9.20 10.49
C PHE A 43 5.58 10.45 11.37
N LEU A 44 5.18 11.64 10.91
CA LEU A 44 5.28 12.88 11.69
C LEU A 44 4.41 12.85 12.95
N VAL A 45 3.17 12.37 12.84
CA VAL A 45 2.24 12.30 13.98
C VAL A 45 2.75 11.34 15.05
N PHE A 46 3.11 10.12 14.66
CA PHE A 46 3.55 9.09 15.61
C PHE A 46 4.99 9.31 16.12
N SER A 47 5.82 10.05 15.37
CA SER A 47 7.15 10.45 15.81
C SER A 47 7.12 11.58 16.87
N SER A 48 5.98 12.24 17.08
CA SER A 48 5.84 13.23 18.15
C SER A 48 6.04 12.61 19.54
N ARG A 49 6.69 13.36 20.46
CA ARG A 49 7.04 12.91 21.82
C ARG A 49 5.83 12.39 22.60
N THR A 50 4.65 12.94 22.35
CA THR A 50 3.40 12.56 23.03
C THR A 50 2.94 11.15 22.67
N PHE A 51 3.22 10.68 21.45
CA PHE A 51 2.75 9.38 20.95
C PHE A 51 3.80 8.26 21.07
N ARG A 52 5.10 8.58 21.03
CA ARG A 52 6.20 7.60 21.23
C ARG A 52 6.15 6.81 22.53
N ALA A 53 5.47 7.32 23.56
CA ALA A 53 5.32 6.62 24.83
C ALA A 53 4.44 5.36 24.74
N ARG A 54 3.68 5.17 23.64
CA ARG A 54 2.76 4.04 23.46
C ARG A 54 3.36 3.00 22.52
N ALA A 55 3.33 1.72 22.93
CA ALA A 55 3.79 0.60 22.10
C ALA A 55 3.08 0.56 20.73
N CYS A 56 1.74 0.74 20.71
CA CYS A 56 0.93 0.94 19.50
C CYS A 56 1.54 1.93 18.48
N SER A 57 2.12 3.04 18.94
CA SER A 57 2.70 4.07 18.06
C SER A 57 3.92 3.56 17.29
N ASN A 58 4.72 2.68 17.90
CA ASN A 58 5.90 2.11 17.25
C ASN A 58 5.51 1.14 16.12
N TYR A 59 4.46 0.33 16.32
CA TYR A 59 3.94 -0.54 15.27
C TYR A 59 3.46 0.25 14.05
N LEU A 60 2.78 1.38 14.29
CA LEU A 60 2.28 2.25 13.21
C LEU A 60 3.40 3.02 12.49
N ILE A 61 4.48 3.40 13.19
CA ILE A 61 5.66 3.99 12.55
C ILE A 61 6.29 2.97 11.60
N VAL A 62 6.50 1.73 12.05
CA VAL A 62 7.12 0.68 11.23
C VAL A 62 6.22 0.33 10.05
N GLU A 63 4.91 0.22 10.27
CA GLU A 63 3.92 0.03 9.19
C GLU A 63 4.05 1.13 8.13
N SER A 64 4.07 2.40 8.54
CA SER A 64 4.14 3.52 7.61
C SER A 64 5.48 3.59 6.87
N MET A 65 6.58 3.09 7.45
CA MET A 65 7.85 2.93 6.73
C MET A 65 7.77 1.86 5.62
N PHE A 66 7.16 0.71 5.90
CA PHE A 66 6.97 -0.33 4.87
C PHE A 66 6.02 0.12 3.76
N THR A 67 4.96 0.84 4.13
CA THR A 67 4.00 1.40 3.17
C THR A 67 4.66 2.49 2.29
N PHE A 68 5.55 3.32 2.84
CA PHE A 68 6.35 4.27 2.06
C PHE A 68 7.27 3.56 1.04
N ILE A 69 8.01 2.54 1.48
CA ILE A 69 8.87 1.72 0.59
C ILE A 69 8.05 1.08 -0.53
N TYR A 70 6.84 0.58 -0.22
CA TYR A 70 5.95 0.02 -1.22
C TYR A 70 5.56 1.05 -2.30
N PHE A 71 5.17 2.26 -1.90
CA PHE A 71 4.81 3.29 -2.88
C PHE A 71 6.01 3.71 -3.75
N ASP A 72 7.19 3.87 -3.16
CA ASP A 72 8.38 4.31 -3.88
C ASP A 72 8.99 3.25 -4.79
N PHE A 73 9.00 1.99 -4.39
CA PHE A 73 9.67 0.95 -5.17
C PHE A 73 8.70 0.12 -6.01
N VAL A 74 7.51 -0.20 -5.49
CA VAL A 74 6.56 -1.07 -6.20
C VAL A 74 5.62 -0.25 -7.07
N LEU A 75 4.98 0.78 -6.52
CA LEU A 75 4.00 1.57 -7.27
C LEU A 75 4.67 2.43 -8.34
N LEU A 76 5.78 3.10 -8.00
CA LEU A 76 6.54 3.91 -8.97
C LEU A 76 7.00 3.09 -10.18
N THR A 77 7.59 1.91 -9.93
CA THR A 77 8.05 1.03 -11.03
C THR A 77 6.87 0.51 -11.86
N ARG A 78 5.71 0.25 -11.24
CA ARG A 78 4.48 -0.13 -11.96
C ARG A 78 3.96 1.00 -12.84
N VAL A 79 3.93 2.23 -12.36
CA VAL A 79 3.51 3.41 -13.13
C VAL A 79 4.46 3.65 -14.30
N ILE A 80 5.78 3.56 -14.08
CA ILE A 80 6.79 3.69 -15.14
C ILE A 80 6.61 2.60 -16.21
N GLN A 81 6.42 1.34 -15.81
CA GLN A 81 6.32 0.23 -16.75
C GLN A 81 5.02 0.19 -17.52
N LYS A 82 3.89 0.28 -16.80
CA LYS A 82 2.55 0.09 -17.37
C LYS A 82 1.96 1.39 -17.87
N GLY A 83 2.29 2.52 -17.23
CA GLY A 83 1.81 3.84 -17.62
C GLY A 83 2.67 4.50 -18.70
N PHE A 84 4.00 4.46 -18.59
CA PHE A 84 4.88 5.09 -19.58
C PHE A 84 5.43 4.10 -20.64
N GLN A 85 5.02 2.83 -20.58
CA GLN A 85 5.46 1.76 -21.49
C GLN A 85 6.99 1.59 -21.59
N LEU A 86 7.73 2.03 -20.57
CA LEU A 86 9.19 1.94 -20.55
C LEU A 86 9.63 0.52 -20.15
N PRO A 87 10.37 -0.22 -21.01
CA PRO A 87 10.74 -1.62 -20.76
C PRO A 87 11.92 -1.78 -19.76
N ILE A 88 12.16 -0.81 -18.88
CA ILE A 88 13.32 -0.79 -17.97
C ILE A 88 13.35 -2.04 -17.08
N ILE A 89 12.19 -2.47 -16.59
CA ILE A 89 12.08 -3.62 -15.66
C ILE A 89 12.07 -4.95 -16.41
N ASN A 90 11.58 -4.98 -17.65
CA ASN A 90 11.62 -6.19 -18.49
C ASN A 90 13.03 -6.54 -18.96
N LYS A 91 13.96 -5.58 -18.92
CA LYS A 91 15.36 -5.79 -19.27
C LYS A 91 16.13 -6.59 -18.20
N TYR A 92 15.70 -6.56 -16.95
CA TYR A 92 16.40 -7.18 -15.83
C TYR A 92 15.46 -8.09 -15.03
N SER A 93 15.56 -9.41 -15.24
CA SER A 93 14.71 -10.42 -14.58
C SER A 93 14.75 -10.34 -13.05
N VAL A 94 15.91 -9.99 -12.49
CA VAL A 94 16.12 -9.81 -11.05
C VAL A 94 15.21 -8.72 -10.49
N ILE A 95 15.10 -7.57 -11.16
CA ILE A 95 14.27 -6.44 -10.68
C ILE A 95 12.79 -6.83 -10.69
N CYS A 96 12.34 -7.56 -11.71
CA CYS A 96 10.97 -8.04 -11.80
C CYS A 96 10.62 -8.97 -10.62
N LYS A 97 11.51 -9.92 -10.31
CA LYS A 97 11.31 -10.88 -9.21
C LYS A 97 11.38 -10.23 -7.84
N VAL A 98 12.34 -9.32 -7.63
CA VAL A 98 12.47 -8.56 -6.37
C VAL A 98 11.24 -7.69 -6.15
N ARG A 99 10.70 -7.04 -7.20
CA ARG A 99 9.50 -6.21 -7.08
C ARG A 99 8.28 -7.03 -6.65
N GLU A 100 8.06 -8.18 -7.28
CA GLU A 100 6.92 -9.05 -6.95
C GLU A 100 7.01 -9.56 -5.51
N TRP A 101 8.20 -10.03 -5.10
CA TRP A 101 8.45 -10.43 -3.72
C TRP A 101 8.25 -9.27 -2.74
N LEU A 102 8.79 -8.09 -3.05
CA LEU A 102 8.66 -6.90 -2.20
C LEU A 102 7.19 -6.49 -2.06
N SER A 103 6.42 -6.52 -3.15
CA SER A 103 4.99 -6.19 -3.17
C SER A 103 4.18 -7.05 -2.20
N GLU A 104 4.35 -8.37 -2.25
CA GLU A 104 3.63 -9.28 -1.36
C GLU A 104 4.10 -9.12 0.09
N TYR A 105 5.42 -9.03 0.29
CA TYR A 105 6.02 -8.95 1.61
C TYR A 105 5.60 -7.68 2.35
N THR A 106 5.73 -6.50 1.72
CA THR A 106 5.34 -5.24 2.36
C THR A 106 3.86 -5.19 2.71
N HIS A 107 3.01 -5.77 1.85
CA HIS A 107 1.56 -5.79 2.10
C HIS A 107 1.20 -6.67 3.31
N GLN A 108 1.76 -7.88 3.39
CA GLN A 108 1.53 -8.79 4.51
C GLN A 108 2.07 -8.22 5.83
N VAL A 109 3.26 -7.62 5.81
CA VAL A 109 3.87 -7.01 6.99
C VAL A 109 3.06 -5.82 7.47
N ALA A 110 2.65 -4.90 6.57
CA ALA A 110 1.82 -3.75 6.92
C ALA A 110 0.49 -4.18 7.55
N PHE A 111 -0.20 -5.16 6.95
CA PHE A 111 -1.44 -5.70 7.50
C PHE A 111 -1.24 -6.33 8.89
N SER A 112 -0.17 -7.11 9.06
CA SER A 112 0.14 -7.77 10.34
C SER A 112 0.45 -6.75 11.44
N LEU A 113 1.24 -5.71 11.13
CA LEU A 113 1.55 -4.63 12.07
C LEU A 113 0.31 -3.82 12.46
N PHE A 114 -0.56 -3.56 11.49
CA PHE A 114 -1.85 -2.91 11.75
C PHE A 114 -2.74 -3.75 12.67
N ALA A 115 -2.86 -5.06 12.41
CA ALA A 115 -3.59 -5.98 13.26
C ALA A 115 -3.02 -6.00 14.70
N LEU A 116 -1.69 -6.12 14.85
CA LEU A 116 -1.04 -6.06 16.15
C LEU A 116 -1.29 -4.73 16.88
N ALA A 117 -1.24 -3.60 16.17
CA ALA A 117 -1.53 -2.28 16.73
C ALA A 117 -2.97 -2.18 17.25
N THR A 118 -3.95 -2.76 16.56
CA THR A 118 -5.35 -2.79 17.01
C THR A 118 -5.55 -3.68 18.23
N ILE A 119 -4.91 -4.85 18.29
CA ILE A 119 -4.95 -5.75 19.42
C ILE A 119 -4.32 -5.10 20.66
N ASP A 120 -3.12 -4.50 20.52
CA ASP A 120 -2.45 -3.76 21.60
C ASP A 120 -3.35 -2.67 22.19
N ARG A 121 -4.01 -1.91 21.29
CA ARG A 121 -4.93 -0.83 21.70
C ARG A 121 -6.19 -1.35 22.37
N PHE A 122 -6.75 -2.47 21.91
CA PHE A 122 -7.91 -3.13 22.53
C PHE A 122 -7.56 -3.59 23.96
N LEU A 123 -6.45 -4.30 24.13
CA LEU A 123 -6.01 -4.79 25.44
C LEU A 123 -5.70 -3.64 26.42
N SER A 124 -5.02 -2.58 25.94
CA SER A 124 -4.72 -1.39 26.76
C SER A 124 -6.00 -0.68 27.23
N THR A 125 -7.04 -0.67 26.41
CA THR A 125 -8.32 -0.02 26.73
C THR A 125 -9.07 -0.83 27.81
N HIS A 126 -9.12 -2.15 27.67
CA HIS A 126 -9.75 -3.03 28.68
C HIS A 126 -9.04 -2.98 30.03
N ARG A 127 -7.69 -2.97 30.06
CA ARG A 127 -6.92 -2.84 31.30
C ARG A 127 -7.16 -1.51 32.00
N SER A 128 -7.32 -0.44 31.24
CA SER A 128 -7.59 0.90 31.78
C SER A 128 -9.01 1.02 32.33
N ALA A 129 -10.01 0.44 31.65
CA ALA A 129 -11.38 0.37 32.13
C ALA A 129 -11.50 -0.45 33.44
N GLY A 130 -10.75 -1.56 33.55
CA GLY A 130 -10.69 -2.36 34.79
C GLY A 130 -10.04 -1.63 35.97
N LYS A 131 -9.06 -0.75 35.72
CA LYS A 131 -8.45 0.10 36.75
C LYS A 131 -9.41 1.16 37.28
N TYR A 132 -10.20 1.81 36.42
CA TYR A 132 -11.21 2.78 36.86
C TYR A 132 -12.33 2.14 37.69
N LYS A 133 -12.66 0.87 37.42
CA LYS A 133 -13.64 0.12 38.21
C LYS A 133 -13.16 -0.20 39.64
N ASN A 134 -11.86 -0.22 39.92
CA ASN A 134 -11.29 -0.46 41.25
C ASN A 134 -11.08 0.81 42.10
N ILE A 135 -11.39 2.00 41.57
CA ILE A 135 -11.25 3.29 42.30
C ILE A 135 -12.62 3.81 42.78
N ILE A 136 -13.72 3.24 42.27
CA ILE A 136 -15.10 3.66 42.56
C ILE A 136 -15.84 2.61 43.43
N CYS A 137 -15.13 1.60 43.96
CA CYS A 137 -15.66 0.67 44.95
C CYS A 137 -14.80 0.74 46.22
#